data_AF-A0A2H6N4Q7-F1
#
_entry.id   AF-A0A2H6N4Q7-F1
#
_cell.length_a   1.000
_cell.length_b   1.000
_cell.length_c   1.000
_cell.angle_alpha   90.00
_cell.angle_beta   90.00
_cell.angle_gamma   90.00
#
_symmetry.space_group_name_H-M   'P 1'
#
loop_
_entity.id
_entity.type
_entity.pdbx_description
1 polymer ?
#
loop_
_entity_poly.entity_id
_entity_poly.type
_entity_poly.pdbx_seq_one_letter_code
_entity_poly.pdbx_strand_id
1 'polypeptide(L)'
;YHSHPAFDPNPSLRDIDTQAKYQSYFSRGGSMFVGMIISPYNRNNPLPYSQLTCLVISDETSSDGSYRLPYKFEVQQMLEEPQWELVLEKTQWIIEKYRLSHSCVPMAKIFPRV
;
A
#
# COMPACT_ATOMS: atom_id res chain seq x y z
N TYR A 1 -2.82 0.20 -2.13
CA TYR A 1 -3.73 0.06 -0.99
C TYR A 1 -5.13 -0.23 -1.52
N HIS A 2 -5.98 -0.85 -0.71
CA HIS A 2 -7.43 -0.95 -0.93
C HIS A 2 -8.15 -0.93 0.42
N SER A 3 -9.48 -0.86 0.40
CA SER A 3 -10.29 -0.86 1.62
C SER A 3 -11.12 -2.11 1.77
N HIS A 4 -11.31 -2.53 3.03
CA HIS A 4 -12.33 -3.49 3.47
C HIS A 4 -13.36 -2.72 4.30
N PRO A 5 -14.35 -2.03 3.68
CA PRO A 5 -15.13 -1.00 4.36
C PRO A 5 -15.80 -1.46 5.65
N ALA A 6 -16.34 -2.67 5.66
CA ALA A 6 -17.15 -3.19 6.75
C ALA A 6 -16.60 -4.52 7.33
N PHE A 7 -15.36 -4.89 7.00
CA PHE A 7 -14.74 -6.16 7.39
C PHE A 7 -13.36 -5.94 8.00
N ASP A 8 -12.84 -6.92 8.72
CA ASP A 8 -11.47 -6.83 9.23
C ASP A 8 -10.47 -6.62 8.07
N PRO A 9 -9.39 -5.85 8.29
CA PRO A 9 -8.36 -5.60 7.27
C PRO A 9 -7.43 -6.82 7.09
N ASN A 10 -7.95 -8.03 7.15
CA ASN A 10 -7.22 -9.26 6.85
C ASN A 10 -7.23 -9.51 5.33
N PRO A 11 -6.09 -9.89 4.73
CA PRO A 11 -6.04 -10.12 3.28
C PRO A 11 -6.85 -11.35 2.88
N SER A 12 -7.62 -11.23 1.80
CA SER A 12 -8.19 -12.38 1.10
C SER A 12 -7.14 -13.10 0.25
N LEU A 13 -7.44 -14.32 -0.24
CA LEU A 13 -6.58 -15.02 -1.20
C LEU A 13 -6.29 -14.18 -2.45
N ARG A 14 -7.30 -13.46 -2.95
CA ARG A 14 -7.12 -12.56 -4.10
C ARG A 14 -6.17 -11.41 -3.78
N ASP A 15 -6.22 -10.88 -2.57
CA ASP A 15 -5.31 -9.81 -2.15
C ASP A 15 -3.87 -10.33 -2.06
N ILE A 16 -3.68 -11.55 -1.52
CA ILE A 16 -2.38 -12.23 -1.45
C ILE A 16 -1.80 -12.42 -2.86
N ASP A 17 -2.57 -12.98 -3.79
CA ASP A 17 -2.12 -13.19 -5.17
C ASP A 17 -1.76 -11.89 -5.87
N THR A 18 -2.61 -10.88 -5.70
CA THR A 18 -2.40 -9.54 -6.29
C THR A 18 -1.14 -8.89 -5.72
N GLN A 19 -0.96 -8.94 -4.40
CA GLN A 19 0.19 -8.40 -3.71
C GLN A 19 1.49 -9.11 -4.13
N ALA A 20 1.50 -10.44 -4.20
CA ALA A 20 2.65 -11.23 -4.66
C ALA A 20 3.03 -10.89 -6.11
N LYS A 21 2.03 -10.72 -6.99
CA LYS A 21 2.24 -10.30 -8.39
C LYS A 21 2.89 -8.92 -8.47
N TYR A 22 2.41 -7.93 -7.73
CA TYR A 22 2.99 -6.59 -7.74
C TYR A 22 4.38 -6.57 -7.10
N GLN A 23 4.60 -7.29 -5.99
CA GLN A 23 5.94 -7.46 -5.41
C GLN A 23 6.94 -7.99 -6.45
N SER A 24 6.59 -9.05 -7.18
CA SER A 24 7.44 -9.57 -8.26
C SER A 24 7.68 -8.52 -9.35
N TYR A 25 6.64 -7.80 -9.78
CA TYR A 25 6.76 -6.79 -10.82
C TYR A 25 7.72 -5.65 -10.43
N PHE A 26 7.57 -5.07 -9.24
CA PHE A 26 8.39 -3.94 -8.77
C PHE A 26 9.81 -4.37 -8.38
N SER A 27 9.99 -5.61 -7.91
CA SER A 27 11.33 -6.13 -7.57
C SER A 27 12.27 -6.17 -8.77
N ARG A 28 11.75 -6.32 -10.00
CA ARG A 28 12.54 -6.24 -11.24
C ARG A 28 13.20 -4.88 -11.46
N GLY A 29 12.60 -3.82 -10.92
CA GLY A 29 13.16 -2.47 -10.90
C GLY A 29 13.96 -2.15 -9.64
N GLY A 30 14.28 -3.14 -8.80
CA GLY A 30 14.96 -2.95 -7.51
C GLY A 30 14.09 -2.27 -6.44
N SER A 31 12.78 -2.20 -6.63
CA SER A 31 11.87 -1.57 -5.68
C SER A 31 11.10 -2.60 -4.86
N MET A 32 10.93 -2.33 -3.57
CA MET A 32 9.98 -3.06 -2.73
C MET A 32 8.54 -2.61 -3.02
N PHE A 33 7.56 -3.44 -2.67
CA PHE A 33 6.14 -3.13 -2.82
C PHE A 33 5.37 -3.59 -1.58
N VAL A 34 4.67 -2.67 -0.92
CA VAL A 34 3.95 -2.91 0.33
C VAL A 34 2.44 -2.83 0.07
N GLY A 35 1.71 -3.83 0.57
CA GLY A 35 0.26 -3.86 0.57
C GLY A 35 -0.30 -3.19 1.81
N MET A 36 -1.42 -2.49 1.66
CA MET A 36 -2.13 -1.86 2.77
C MET A 36 -3.63 -2.04 2.59
N ILE A 37 -4.29 -2.53 3.64
CA ILE A 37 -5.74 -2.71 3.73
C ILE A 37 -6.26 -1.80 4.83
N ILE A 38 -7.25 -0.97 4.51
CA ILE A 38 -7.86 -0.02 5.45
C ILE A 38 -9.32 -0.42 5.69
N SER A 39 -9.70 -0.54 6.95
CA SER A 39 -11.07 -0.85 7.38
C SER A 39 -11.68 0.32 8.17
N PRO A 40 -12.41 1.22 7.49
CA PRO A 40 -12.95 2.44 8.11
C PRO A 40 -14.25 2.26 8.88
N TYR A 41 -15.10 1.29 8.54
CA TYR A 41 -16.48 1.17 9.05
C TYR A 41 -16.81 -0.22 9.62
N ASN A 42 -15.78 -1.00 9.99
CA ASN A 42 -15.98 -2.26 10.67
C ASN A 42 -16.68 -2.04 12.01
N ARG A 43 -17.91 -2.55 12.15
CA ARG A 43 -18.70 -2.41 13.38
C ARG A 43 -18.07 -3.11 14.58
N ASN A 44 -17.17 -4.06 14.34
CA ASN A 44 -16.44 -4.75 15.39
C ASN A 44 -15.23 -3.95 15.89
N ASN A 45 -14.87 -2.85 15.24
CA ASN A 45 -13.81 -1.97 15.70
C ASN A 45 -14.34 -1.01 16.77
N PRO A 46 -13.91 -1.12 18.03
CA PRO A 46 -14.36 -0.21 19.09
C PRO A 46 -13.67 1.16 19.03
N LEU A 47 -12.65 1.32 18.19
CA LEU A 47 -11.81 2.51 18.13
C LEU A 47 -12.38 3.55 17.16
N PRO A 48 -12.17 4.86 17.41
CA PRO A 48 -12.72 5.94 16.58
C PRO A 48 -11.96 6.15 15.26
N TYR A 49 -10.95 5.33 14.97
CA TYR A 49 -10.11 5.42 13.77
C TYR A 49 -10.14 4.12 12.98
N SER A 50 -9.83 4.20 11.68
CA SER A 50 -9.78 3.03 10.80
C SER A 50 -8.76 2.00 11.30
N GLN A 51 -9.12 0.72 11.24
CA GLN A 51 -8.13 -0.34 11.40
C GLN A 51 -7.32 -0.47 10.12
N LEU A 52 -6.05 -0.82 10.25
CA LEU A 52 -5.15 -0.93 9.12
C LEU A 52 -4.24 -2.15 9.26
N THR A 53 -3.98 -2.79 8.12
CA THR A 53 -2.97 -3.84 8.00
C THR A 53 -2.01 -3.45 6.89
N CYS A 54 -0.73 -3.34 7.21
CA CYS A 54 0.33 -3.32 6.20
C CYS A 54 0.94 -4.72 6.08
N LEU A 55 1.22 -5.17 4.86
CA LEU A 55 1.76 -6.50 4.64
C LEU A 55 2.64 -6.62 3.40
N VAL A 56 3.51 -7.63 3.41
CA VAL A 56 4.16 -8.22 2.23
C VAL A 56 3.85 -9.71 2.19
N ILE A 57 3.97 -10.33 1.02
CA ILE A 57 3.85 -11.78 0.87
C ILE A 57 5.24 -12.40 0.88
N SER A 58 5.43 -13.38 1.76
CA SER A 58 6.65 -14.19 1.84
C SER A 58 6.66 -15.29 0.78
N ASP A 59 7.80 -15.97 0.64
CA ASP A 59 7.90 -17.16 -0.21
C ASP A 59 7.43 -18.45 0.51
N GLU A 60 7.14 -18.38 1.81
CA GLU A 60 6.58 -19.49 2.57
C GLU A 60 5.13 -19.76 2.16
N THR A 61 4.75 -21.03 2.08
CA THR A 61 3.38 -21.43 1.78
C THR A 61 2.67 -21.94 3.02
N SER A 62 1.34 -21.87 3.01
CA SER A 62 0.48 -22.52 4.00
C SER A 62 0.78 -24.02 4.08
N SER A 63 0.39 -24.65 5.19
CA SER A 63 0.65 -26.07 5.46
C SER A 63 0.10 -27.02 4.40
N ASP A 64 -0.99 -26.62 3.72
CA ASP A 64 -1.61 -27.34 2.61
C ASP A 64 -1.10 -26.87 1.22
N GLY A 65 -0.19 -25.90 1.17
CA GLY A 65 0.37 -25.34 -0.05
C GLY A 65 -0.58 -24.48 -0.86
N SER A 66 -1.76 -24.11 -0.33
CA SER A 66 -2.80 -23.41 -1.08
C SER A 66 -2.52 -21.93 -1.33
N TYR A 67 -1.76 -21.26 -0.45
CA TYR A 67 -1.40 -19.85 -0.62
C TYR A 67 -0.06 -19.49 0.03
N ARG A 68 0.49 -18.34 -0.36
CA ARG A 68 1.70 -17.79 0.25
C ARG A 68 1.39 -16.98 1.50
N LEU A 69 2.23 -17.10 2.53
CA LEU A 69 1.96 -16.52 3.84
C LEU A 69 2.19 -14.99 3.83
N PRO A 70 1.18 -14.20 4.24
CA PRO A 70 1.34 -12.76 4.41
C PRO A 70 2.12 -12.46 5.71
N TYR A 71 3.17 -11.66 5.60
CA TYR A 71 3.89 -11.07 6.72
C TYR A 71 3.30 -9.68 7.01
N LYS A 72 2.71 -9.52 8.20
CA LYS A 72 2.09 -8.26 8.65
C LYS A 72 3.13 -7.41 9.37
N PHE A 73 3.11 -6.10 9.14
CA PHE A 73 3.95 -5.15 9.85
C PHE A 73 3.17 -4.50 11.00
N GLU A 74 3.85 -4.28 12.12
CA GLU A 74 3.36 -3.35 13.12
C GLU A 74 3.52 -1.93 12.59
N VAL A 75 2.40 -1.22 12.50
CA VAL A 75 2.38 0.18 12.08
C VAL A 75 2.25 1.03 13.32
N GLN A 76 3.26 1.85 13.57
CA GLN A 76 3.26 2.81 14.64
C GLN A 76 2.84 4.17 14.10
N GLN A 77 1.86 4.79 14.75
CA GLN A 77 1.51 6.17 14.45
C GLN A 77 2.53 7.08 15.14
N MET A 78 3.15 7.95 14.36
CA MET A 78 3.98 9.02 14.92
C MET A 78 3.05 10.06 15.56
N LEU A 79 3.15 10.23 16.88
CA LEU A 79 2.40 11.24 17.63
C LEU A 79 3.14 12.59 17.68
N GLU A 80 4.42 12.60 17.34
CA GLU A 80 5.28 13.78 17.30
C GLU A 80 5.10 14.55 15.99
N GLU A 81 5.44 15.85 16.01
CA GLU A 81 5.50 16.62 14.77
C GLU A 81 6.53 16.00 13.82
N PRO A 82 6.16 15.76 12.55
CA PRO A 82 7.12 15.26 11.59
C PRO A 82 8.20 16.31 11.35
N GLN A 83 9.42 15.86 11.07
CA GLN A 83 10.49 16.74 10.63
C GLN A 83 10.16 17.28 9.23
N TRP A 84 9.56 18.46 9.17
CA TRP A 84 9.03 19.03 7.93
C TRP A 84 10.09 19.23 6.86
N GLU A 85 11.31 19.57 7.25
CA GLU A 85 12.44 19.71 6.33
C GLU A 85 12.69 18.40 5.57
N LEU A 86 12.71 17.28 6.28
CA LEU A 86 12.92 15.95 5.70
C LEU A 86 11.74 15.53 4.80
N VAL A 87 10.51 15.80 5.23
CA VAL A 87 9.31 15.51 4.44
C VAL A 87 9.31 16.30 3.14
N LEU A 88 9.64 17.60 3.20
CA LEU A 88 9.72 18.48 2.04
C LEU A 88 10.86 18.07 1.10
N GLU A 89 12.03 17.72 1.64
CA GLU A 89 13.16 17.22 0.84
C GLU A 89 12.77 15.94 0.08
N LYS A 90 12.16 14.96 0.76
CA LYS A 90 11.68 13.73 0.11
C LYS A 90 10.60 14.02 -0.94
N THR A 91 9.69 14.94 -0.64
CA THR A 91 8.63 15.35 -1.56
C THR A 91 9.22 15.99 -2.81
N GLN A 92 10.18 16.91 -2.66
CA GLN A 92 10.89 17.54 -3.78
C GLN A 92 11.62 16.50 -4.63
N TRP A 93 12.31 15.53 -4.01
CA TRP A 93 12.96 14.46 -4.73
C TRP A 93 11.97 13.62 -5.56
N ILE A 94 10.81 13.27 -5.02
CA ILE A 94 9.75 12.57 -5.76
C ILE A 94 9.32 13.41 -6.96
N ILE A 95 9.00 14.70 -6.73
CA ILE A 95 8.56 15.60 -7.80
C ILE A 95 9.60 15.63 -8.93
N GLU A 96 10.86 15.87 -8.62
CA GLU A 96 11.89 16.03 -9.64
C GLU A 96 12.19 14.72 -10.37
N LYS A 97 12.23 13.59 -9.64
CA LYS A 97 12.41 12.26 -10.22
C LYS A 97 11.34 11.93 -11.26
N TYR A 98 10.09 12.29 -11.01
CA TYR A 98 8.98 11.92 -11.90
C TYR A 98 8.60 13.01 -12.90
N ARG A 99 9.08 14.26 -12.72
CA ARG A 99 8.79 15.42 -13.59
C ARG A 99 9.08 15.14 -15.06
N LEU A 100 10.24 14.54 -15.35
CA LEU A 100 10.71 14.23 -16.70
C LEU A 100 10.56 12.75 -17.05
N SER A 101 9.79 11.98 -16.28
CA SER A 101 9.57 10.57 -16.58
C SER A 101 8.84 10.42 -17.93
N HIS A 102 9.26 9.44 -18.73
CA HIS A 102 8.65 9.14 -20.03
C HIS A 102 7.13 8.86 -19.93
N SER A 103 6.66 8.46 -18.76
CA SER A 103 5.25 8.19 -18.43
C SER A 103 4.51 9.39 -17.81
N CYS A 104 5.09 10.59 -17.81
CA CYS A 104 4.47 11.78 -17.24
C CYS A 104 3.20 12.17 -18.01
N VAL A 105 2.07 12.30 -17.31
CA VAL A 105 0.78 12.68 -17.90
C VAL A 105 0.49 14.15 -17.55
N PRO A 106 0.28 15.03 -18.54
CA PRO A 106 -0.12 16.41 -18.28
C PRO A 106 -1.52 16.49 -17.67
N MET A 107 -1.61 16.58 -16.35
CA MET A 107 -2.88 16.63 -15.60
C MET A 107 -3.72 17.90 -15.86
N ALA A 108 -3.13 18.92 -16.49
CA ALA A 108 -3.84 20.14 -16.89
C ALA A 108 -4.73 19.95 -18.13
N LYS A 109 -4.61 18.82 -18.85
CA LYS A 109 -5.48 18.50 -19.97
C LYS A 109 -6.77 17.88 -19.44
N ILE A 110 -7.88 18.57 -19.62
CA ILE A 110 -9.23 18.07 -19.30
C ILE A 110 -9.45 16.78 -20.11
N PHE A 111 -9.84 15.69 -19.44
CA PHE A 111 -10.28 14.48 -20.13
C PHE A 111 -11.53 14.80 -20.95
N PRO A 112 -11.54 14.55 -22.27
CA PRO A 112 -12.76 14.67 -23.06
C PRO A 112 -13.82 13.78 -22.45
N ARG A 113 -15.01 14.33 -22.18
CA ARG A 113 -16.18 13.50 -21.84
C ARG A 113 -16.48 12.63 -23.06
N VAL A 114 -16.43 11.31 -22.86
CA VAL A 114 -16.92 10.32 -23.82
C VAL A 114 -18.42 10.17 -23.65
#